data_AF-A0A2X1Z9H9-F1
#
_entry.id   AF-A0A2X1Z9H9-F1
#
_cell.length_a   1.000
_cell.length_b   1.000
_cell.length_c   1.000
_cell.angle_alpha   90.00
_cell.angle_beta   90.00
_cell.angle_gamma   90.00
#
_symmetry.space_group_name_H-M   'P 1'
#
loop_
_entity.id
_entity.type
_entity.pdbx_description
1 polymer ?
#
loop_
_entity_poly.entity_id
_entity_poly.type
_entity_poly.pdbx_seq_one_letter_code
_entity_poly.pdbx_strand_id
1 'polypeptide(L)' 'MMTFNDTEEMEYPSLKQAYEKAGIPLIKLGYDQQMTDFGQAKTQLETFNEMVQLNRM' A
#
# COMPACT_ATOMS: atom_id res chain seq x y z
N MET A 1 6.05 3.20 -0.32
CA MET A 1 6.70 4.03 -1.33
C MET A 1 7.24 5.25 -0.66
N MET A 2 8.52 5.49 -0.86
CA MET A 2 9.19 6.66 -0.32
C MET A 2 8.64 7.90 -1.04
N THR A 3 8.27 8.92 -0.27
CA THR A 3 7.82 10.20 -0.84
C THR A 3 8.92 10.72 -1.79
N PHE A 4 8.55 11.04 -3.03
CA PHE A 4 9.44 11.51 -4.10
C PHE A 4 10.40 10.48 -4.73
N ASN A 5 10.13 9.18 -4.61
CA ASN A 5 10.84 8.17 -5.40
C ASN A 5 10.12 7.90 -6.74
N ASP A 6 10.49 8.65 -7.79
CA ASP A 6 9.89 8.55 -9.13
C ASP A 6 10.03 7.14 -9.75
N THR A 7 11.07 6.38 -9.38
CA THR A 7 11.26 5.00 -9.86
C THR A 7 10.17 4.09 -9.31
N GLU A 8 9.90 4.19 -8.00
CA GLU A 8 8.82 3.43 -7.35
C GLU A 8 7.44 3.83 -7.91
N GLU A 9 7.22 5.11 -8.21
CA GLU A 9 5.95 5.57 -8.77
C GLU A 9 5.72 5.09 -10.21
N MET A 10 6.78 4.99 -11.02
CA MET A 10 6.69 4.45 -12.39
C MET A 10 6.51 2.93 -12.42
N GLU A 11 7.05 2.20 -11.45
CA GLU A 11 6.89 0.74 -11.35
C GLU A 11 5.55 0.33 -10.71
N TYR A 12 4.94 1.21 -9.89
CA TYR A 12 3.69 0.95 -9.19
C TYR A 12 2.54 0.47 -10.10
N PRO A 13 2.27 1.04 -11.29
CA PRO A 13 1.17 0.62 -12.14
C PRO A 13 1.35 -0.82 -12.65
N SER A 14 2.58 -1.21 -12.97
CA SER A 14 2.90 -2.57 -13.43
C SER A 14 2.70 -3.58 -12.31
N LEU A 15 3.20 -3.27 -11.11
CA LEU A 15 3.01 -4.09 -9.93
C LEU A 15 1.52 -4.22 -9.58
N LYS A 16 0.79 -3.11 -9.53
CA LYS A 16 -0.66 -3.10 -9.25
C LYS A 16 -1.41 -4.04 -10.20
N GLN A 17 -1.13 -3.99 -11.50
CA GLN A 17 -1.75 -4.89 -12.48
C GLN A 17 -1.40 -6.36 -12.22
N ALA A 18 -0.17 -6.68 -11.80
CA ALA A 18 0.23 -8.04 -11.48
C ALA A 18 -0.50 -8.56 -10.22
N TYR A 19 -0.61 -7.75 -9.17
CA TYR A 19 -1.33 -8.10 -7.94
C TYR A 19 -2.84 -8.25 -8.17
N GLU A 20 -3.45 -7.36 -8.97
CA GLU A 20 -4.87 -7.46 -9.37
C GLU A 20 -5.13 -8.75 -10.18
N LYS A 21 -4.25 -9.10 -11.12
CA LYS A 21 -4.35 -10.38 -11.87
C LYS A 21 -4.21 -11.61 -10.98
N ALA A 22 -3.39 -11.52 -9.93
CA ALA A 22 -3.22 -12.61 -8.96
C ALA A 22 -4.34 -12.67 -7.92
N GLY A 23 -5.27 -11.71 -7.90
CA GLY A 23 -6.33 -11.60 -6.89
C GLY A 23 -5.79 -11.29 -5.49
N ILE A 24 -4.59 -10.71 -5.40
CA ILE A 24 -3.93 -10.41 -4.13
C ILE A 24 -4.22 -8.95 -3.76
N PRO A 25 -4.78 -8.68 -2.57
CA PRO A 25 -5.03 -7.31 -2.13
C PRO A 25 -3.72 -6.55 -1.90
N LEU A 26 -3.67 -5.30 -2.38
CA LEU A 26 -2.50 -4.42 -2.32
C LEU A 26 -2.89 -3.05 -1.74
N ILE A 27 -2.03 -2.47 -0.90
CA ILE A 27 -2.15 -1.12 -0.35
C ILE A 27 -0.93 -0.28 -0.72
N LYS A 28 -1.12 0.97 -1.18
CA LYS A 28 -0.04 1.95 -1.39
C LYS A 28 0.14 2.77 -0.10
N LEU A 29 1.21 2.49 0.64
CA LEU A 29 1.59 3.31 1.78
C LEU A 29 2.70 4.29 1.38
N GLY A 30 2.45 5.59 1.45
CA GLY A 30 3.48 6.62 1.35
C GLY A 30 4.16 6.82 2.71
N TYR A 31 5.50 6.87 2.75
CA TYR A 31 6.24 7.24 3.95
C TYR A 31 7.43 8.13 3.60
N ASP A 32 7.76 9.08 4.48
CA ASP A 32 8.96 9.91 4.39
C ASP A 32 9.93 9.48 5.51
N GLN A 33 11.24 9.51 5.25
CA GLN A 33 12.25 9.22 6.28
C GLN A 33 12.25 10.26 7.41
N GLN A 34 11.76 11.47 7.15
CA GLN A 34 11.59 12.53 8.15
C GLN A 34 10.22 12.45 8.86
N MET A 35 9.39 11.47 8.51
CA MET A 35 8.05 11.33 9.07
C MET A 35 8.13 10.81 10.52
N THR A 36 7.64 11.61 11.46
CA THR A 36 7.55 11.24 12.88
C THR A 36 6.14 10.81 13.30
N ASP A 37 5.13 11.18 12.50
CA ASP A 37 3.73 10.83 12.72
C ASP A 37 3.29 9.74 11.73
N PHE A 38 3.02 8.55 12.25
CA PHE A 38 2.56 7.39 11.48
C PHE A 38 1.07 7.12 11.67
N GLY A 39 0.29 8.06 12.23
CA GLY A 39 -1.14 7.87 12.50
C GLY A 39 -1.93 7.52 11.24
N GLN A 40 -1.66 8.22 10.13
CA GLN A 40 -2.29 7.93 8.84
C GLN A 40 -1.89 6.55 8.27
N ALA A 41 -0.63 6.13 8.50
CA ALA A 41 -0.18 4.81 8.10
C ALA A 41 -0.88 3.70 8.91
N LYS A 42 -1.08 3.94 10.20
CA LYS A 42 -1.79 3.02 11.10
C LYS A 42 -3.24 2.80 10.65
N THR A 43 -4.02 3.86 10.42
CA THR A 43 -5.42 3.72 9.97
C THR A 43 -5.54 3.00 8.63
N GLN A 44 -4.62 3.28 7.70
CA GLN A 44 -4.60 2.59 6.41
C GLN A 44 -4.29 1.09 6.56
N LEU A 45 -3.36 0.72 7.45
CA LEU A 45 -3.07 -0.69 7.76
C LEU A 45 -4.24 -1.40 8.45
N GLU A 46 -4.94 -0.72 9.35
CA GLU A 46 -6.15 -1.25 10.00
C GLU A 46 -7.23 -1.54 8.96
N THR A 47 -7.51 -0.58 8.06
CA THR A 47 -8.46 -0.74 6.95
C THR A 47 -8.05 -1.90 6.03
N PHE A 48 -6.76 -2.01 5.72
CA PHE A 48 -6.26 -3.09 4.88
C PHE A 48 -6.41 -4.46 5.54
N ASN A 49 -6.14 -4.55 6.85
CA ASN A 49 -6.37 -5.79 7.60
C ASN A 49 -7.84 -6.20 7.56
N GLU A 50 -8.78 -5.27 7.77
CA GLU A 50 -10.22 -5.56 7.63
C GLU A 50 -10.57 -6.11 6.24
N MET A 51 -10.06 -5.50 5.16
CA MET A 51 -10.27 -6.00 3.80
C MET A 51 -9.72 -7.42 3.60
N VAL A 52 -8.54 -7.72 4.15
CA VAL A 52 -7.93 -9.05 4.06
C VAL A 52 -8.74 -10.08 4.86
N GLN A 53 -9.24 -9.72 6.04
CA GLN A 53 -10.07 -10.62 6.85
C GLN A 53 -11.41 -10.91 6.17
N LEU A 54 -12.04 -9.91 5.54
CA LEU A 54 -13.28 -10.10 4.78
C LEU A 54 -13.10 -11.05 3.58
N ASN A 55 -11.96 -10.97 2.89
CA ASN A 55 -11.64 -11.88 1.78
C ASN A 55 -11.24 -13.31 2.21
N ARG A 56 -11.05 -13.56 3.52
CA ARG A 56 -10.75 -14.90 4.07
C ARG A 56 -12.01 -15.67 4.50
N MET A 57 -13.15 -15.01 4.63
CA MET A 57 -14.45 -15.63 4.93
C MET A 57 -15.12 -16.14 3.66
#